data_AF-A0A0W0ZD16-F1
#
_entry.id   AF-A0A0W0ZD16-F1
#
_cell.length_a   1.000
_cell.length_b   1.000
_cell.length_c   1.000
_cell.angle_alpha   90.00
_cell.angle_beta   90.00
_cell.angle_gamma   90.00
#
_symmetry.space_group_name_H-M   'P 1'
#
loop_
_entity.id
_entity.type
_entity.pdbx_description
1 polymer ?
#
loop_
_entity_poly.entity_id
_entity_poly.type
_entity_poly.pdbx_seq_one_letter_code
_entity_poly.pdbx_strand_id
1 'polypeptide(L)'
;MLLIIVQIPPRVRFNPFTTQADLFSFYHQVNNISKAHHTPYISFYNNSYQEERINHLKELSRILVLEMALNHRYEIPAHRNSFNAAVNRANFHFRNLETPIEVQRAPSPRASQRLVPDQGRVAAERPNTPFGHVPKPDTALQERAKKAMEKLGNDLPSECTDPISMEPLTDPIEINNRVYNRGTALNLLERGQFKDPFTRELIDPKTAKSGSYMLEAMEQHLEAKAGKEPALYVRHKQTNVHPLKDLIENWENLLNTAPKPH
;
A
#
# COMPACT_ATOMS: atom_id res chain seq x y z
N MET A 1 8.45 9.08 -4.75
CA MET A 1 9.19 9.31 -3.48
C MET A 1 9.58 10.77 -3.41
N LEU A 2 9.39 11.40 -2.24
CA LEU A 2 9.72 12.79 -1.97
C LEU A 2 10.73 12.84 -0.83
N LEU A 3 11.78 13.62 -1.01
CA LEU A 3 12.74 13.95 0.03
C LEU A 3 12.47 15.37 0.50
N ILE A 4 12.27 15.52 1.80
CA ILE A 4 12.17 16.82 2.45
C ILE A 4 13.44 17.02 3.24
N ILE A 5 14.20 18.05 2.87
CA ILE A 5 15.42 18.44 3.56
C ILE A 5 15.06 19.63 4.45
N VAL A 6 15.16 19.44 5.76
CA VAL A 6 14.95 20.48 6.76
C VAL A 6 16.31 20.91 7.28
N GLN A 7 16.74 22.12 6.92
CA GLN A 7 17.90 22.75 7.52
C GLN A 7 17.55 23.24 8.92
N ILE A 8 18.34 22.87 9.93
CA ILE A 8 18.08 23.21 11.32
C ILE A 8 18.73 24.56 11.62
N PRO A 9 17.96 25.63 11.90
CA PRO A 9 18.57 26.92 12.22
C PRO A 9 19.42 26.83 13.51
N PRO A 10 20.50 27.61 13.63
CA PRO A 10 21.39 27.58 14.79
C PRO A 10 20.66 27.76 16.13
N ARG A 11 19.60 28.57 16.14
CA ARG A 11 18.78 28.88 17.32
C ARG A 11 17.73 27.81 17.66
N VAL A 12 17.48 26.85 16.76
CA VAL A 12 16.55 25.75 17.02
C VAL A 12 17.30 24.60 17.68
N ARG A 13 16.88 24.27 18.91
CA ARG A 13 17.37 23.11 19.65
C ARG A 13 16.56 21.90 19.21
N PHE A 14 17.20 21.04 18.44
CA PHE A 14 16.64 19.75 18.05
C PHE A 14 17.72 18.70 18.21
N ASN A 15 17.43 17.70 19.04
CA ASN A 15 18.27 16.53 19.23
C ASN A 15 17.53 15.32 18.66
N PRO A 16 17.91 14.80 17.47
CA PRO A 16 17.26 13.64 16.89
C PRO A 16 17.50 12.35 17.69
N PHE A 17 18.42 12.36 18.67
CA PHE A 17 18.81 11.20 19.48
C PHE A 17 18.07 11.08 20.81
N THR A 18 17.14 12.00 21.13
CA THR A 18 16.33 11.92 22.35
C THR A 18 14.93 11.40 22.04
N THR A 19 14.46 10.41 22.81
CA THR A 19 13.16 9.73 22.68
C THR A 19 11.92 10.63 22.82
N GLN A 20 12.10 11.88 23.25
CA GLN A 20 11.03 12.87 23.42
C GLN A 20 11.00 13.95 22.32
N ALA A 21 11.80 13.80 21.26
CA ALA A 21 11.87 14.81 20.20
C ALA A 21 10.55 14.85 19.40
N ASP A 22 9.72 15.85 19.68
CA ASP A 22 8.46 16.10 18.98
C ASP A 22 8.71 16.67 17.58
N LEU A 23 8.96 15.77 16.63
CA LEU A 23 9.26 16.06 15.22
C LEU A 23 8.19 16.95 14.57
N PHE A 24 6.92 16.84 14.97
CA PHE A 24 5.83 17.67 14.47
C PHE A 24 6.00 19.13 14.90
N SER A 25 6.20 19.35 16.20
CA SER A 25 6.41 20.70 16.74
C SER A 25 7.71 21.31 16.20
N PHE A 26 8.76 20.50 16.06
CA PHE A 26 10.01 20.92 15.43
C PHE A 26 9.80 21.37 13.97
N TYR A 27 9.14 20.56 13.15
CA TYR A 27 8.88 20.88 11.76
C TYR A 27 8.06 22.17 11.61
N HIS A 28 6.99 22.33 12.40
CA HIS A 28 6.19 23.55 12.38
C HIS A 28 6.95 24.77 12.90
N GLN A 29 7.82 24.60 13.91
CA GLN A 29 8.69 25.67 14.38
C GLN A 29 9.63 26.15 13.27
N VAL A 30 10.30 25.23 12.56
CA VAL A 30 11.20 25.57 11.46
C VAL A 30 10.43 26.20 10.30
N ASN A 31 9.24 25.69 9.95
CA ASN A 31 8.39 26.26 8.92
C ASN A 31 7.96 27.70 9.26
N ASN A 32 7.59 27.96 10.52
CA ASN A 32 7.23 29.30 10.98
C ASN A 32 8.43 30.26 10.94
N ILE A 33 9.62 29.81 11.34
CA ILE A 33 10.87 30.59 11.25
C ILE A 33 11.20 30.89 9.78
N SER A 34 11.06 29.90 8.89
CA SER A 34 11.29 30.04 7.45
C SER A 34 10.39 31.13 6.85
N LYS A 35 9.10 31.13 7.21
CA LYS A 35 8.13 32.17 6.80
C LYS A 35 8.46 33.54 7.38
N ALA A 36 8.82 33.61 8.67
CA ALA A 36 9.10 34.87 9.35
C ALA A 36 10.38 35.56 8.86
N HIS A 37 11.40 34.79 8.46
CA HIS A 37 12.69 35.31 8.00
C HIS A 37 12.87 35.25 6.47
N HIS A 38 11.83 34.86 5.72
CA HIS A 38 11.89 34.65 4.27
C HIS A 38 13.10 33.82 3.80
N THR A 39 13.55 32.87 4.64
CA THR A 39 14.71 32.02 4.37
C THR A 39 14.21 30.59 4.17
N PRO A 40 14.52 29.92 3.04
CA PRO A 40 13.99 28.59 2.73
C PRO A 40 14.73 27.49 3.51
N TYR A 41 14.33 27.27 4.76
CA TYR A 41 14.90 26.19 5.60
C TYR A 41 14.34 24.79 5.26
N ILE A 42 13.36 24.70 4.35
CA ILE A 42 12.70 23.46 3.97
C ILE A 42 12.71 23.35 2.45
N SER A 43 13.39 22.34 1.93
CA SER A 43 13.52 22.06 0.50
C SER A 43 12.87 20.72 0.14
N PHE A 44 12.29 20.64 -1.06
CA PHE A 44 11.52 19.49 -1.53
C PHE A 44 12.13 18.95 -2.81
N TYR A 45 12.51 17.68 -2.82
CA TYR A 45 13.10 17.01 -3.99
C TYR A 45 12.34 15.74 -4.32
N ASN A 46 12.04 15.53 -5.60
CA ASN A 46 11.55 14.24 -6.11
C ASN A 46 12.74 13.39 -6.62
N ASN A 47 12.48 12.14 -7.01
CA ASN A 47 13.52 11.21 -7.46
C ASN A 47 14.33 11.66 -8.67
N SER A 48 13.86 12.63 -9.47
CA SER A 48 14.57 13.09 -10.67
C SER A 48 15.78 13.99 -10.40
N TYR A 49 16.02 14.46 -9.16
CA TYR A 49 17.12 15.39 -8.84
C TYR A 49 18.16 14.80 -7.85
N GLN A 50 18.54 13.54 -8.01
CA GLN A 50 19.46 12.88 -7.06
C GLN A 50 20.85 13.53 -6.95
N GLU A 51 21.40 14.09 -8.04
CA GLU A 51 22.74 14.69 -8.03
C GLU A 51 22.76 16.11 -7.41
N GLU A 52 21.78 16.96 -7.74
CA GLU A 52 21.60 18.28 -7.10
C GLU A 52 21.40 18.15 -5.58
N ARG A 53 20.68 17.10 -5.17
CA ARG A 53 20.48 16.70 -3.77
C ARG A 53 21.80 16.48 -3.04
N ILE A 54 22.76 15.73 -3.62
CA ILE A 54 24.02 15.39 -2.92
C ILE A 54 24.90 16.64 -2.77
N ASN A 55 24.90 17.53 -3.76
CA ASN A 55 25.73 18.74 -3.71
C ASN A 55 25.17 19.79 -2.73
N HIS A 56 23.84 20.01 -2.73
CA HIS A 56 23.20 20.93 -1.77
C HIS A 56 23.35 20.48 -0.31
N LEU A 57 23.37 19.17 -0.05
CA LEU A 57 23.54 18.61 1.29
C LEU A 57 24.96 18.78 1.85
N LYS A 58 26.00 18.84 0.99
CA LYS A 58 27.41 18.97 1.42
C LYS A 58 27.73 20.31 2.06
N GLU A 59 26.97 21.36 1.76
CA GLU A 59 27.18 22.72 2.28
C GLU A 59 26.53 22.94 3.66
N LEU A 60 25.69 22.01 4.12
CA LEU A 60 24.83 22.19 5.29
C LEU A 60 25.31 21.37 6.50
N SER A 61 25.62 22.05 7.60
CA SER A 61 26.19 21.43 8.80
C SER A 61 25.18 20.79 9.76
N ARG A 62 23.90 21.19 9.68
CA ARG A 62 22.80 20.68 10.53
C ARG A 62 21.54 20.51 9.69
N ILE A 63 21.26 19.29 9.29
CA ILE A 63 20.13 18.94 8.44
C ILE A 63 19.39 17.71 8.99
N LEU A 64 18.10 17.69 8.74
CA LEU A 64 17.22 16.54 8.93
C LEU A 64 16.63 16.20 7.57
N VAL A 65 16.86 14.97 7.09
CA VAL A 65 16.25 14.47 5.85
C VAL A 65 15.05 13.59 6.23
N LEU A 66 13.91 13.83 5.59
CA LEU A 66 12.70 13.02 5.70
C LEU A 66 12.38 12.42 4.33
N GLU A 67 12.44 11.10 4.25
CA GLU A 67 12.05 10.33 3.07
C GLU A 67 10.57 9.94 3.15
N MET A 68 9.74 10.48 2.26
CA MET A 68 8.29 10.27 2.26
C MET A 68 7.83 9.56 0.98
N ALA A 69 7.05 8.48 1.15
CA ALA A 69 6.31 7.87 0.05
C ALA A 69 5.09 8.75 -0.28
N LEU A 70 5.14 9.51 -1.39
CA LEU A 70 4.06 10.40 -1.83
C LEU A 70 3.19 9.79 -2.93
N ASN A 71 1.87 9.96 -2.80
CA ASN A 71 0.93 10.07 -3.91
C ASN A 71 0.75 11.55 -4.24
N HIS A 72 1.01 11.92 -5.50
CA HIS A 72 0.96 13.24 -6.14
C HIS A 72 0.30 14.41 -5.36
N ARG A 73 1.05 15.05 -4.43
CA ARG A 73 1.03 16.49 -4.06
C ARG A 73 2.08 16.74 -2.96
N TYR A 74 2.82 17.84 -3.06
CA TYR A 74 3.93 18.24 -2.17
C TYR A 74 3.52 18.67 -0.76
N GLU A 75 2.39 18.17 -0.24
CA GLU A 75 1.80 18.67 1.00
C GLU A 75 2.16 17.77 2.17
N ILE A 76 2.99 18.29 3.07
CA ILE A 76 3.21 17.68 4.40
C ILE A 76 1.93 17.87 5.20
N PRO A 77 1.35 16.80 5.77
CA PRO A 77 0.08 16.90 6.48
C PRO A 77 0.15 17.91 7.64
N ALA A 78 -0.80 18.85 7.68
CA ALA A 78 -0.89 19.85 8.74
C ALA A 78 -1.35 19.28 10.09
N HIS A 79 -1.92 18.07 10.09
CA HIS A 79 -2.45 17.42 11.29
C HIS A 79 -1.42 16.48 11.92
N ARG A 80 -1.19 16.63 13.23
CA ARG A 80 -0.19 15.92 14.03
C ARG A 80 -0.21 14.39 13.83
N ASN A 81 -1.39 13.79 13.83
CA ASN A 81 -1.53 12.34 13.68
C ASN A 81 -1.12 11.85 12.28
N SER A 82 -1.48 12.61 11.24
CA SER A 82 -1.12 12.33 9.85
C SER A 82 0.37 12.56 9.59
N PHE A 83 0.95 13.59 10.22
CA PHE A 83 2.39 13.84 10.20
C PHE A 83 3.17 12.71 10.86
N ASN A 84 2.79 12.30 12.08
CA ASN A 84 3.46 11.22 12.80
C ASN A 84 3.40 9.88 12.04
N ALA A 85 2.28 9.60 11.37
CA ALA A 85 2.13 8.41 10.52
C ALA A 85 3.07 8.42 9.30
N ALA A 86 3.30 9.60 8.71
CA ALA A 86 4.23 9.77 7.59
C ALA A 86 5.70 9.70 8.04
N VAL A 87 6.00 10.28 9.20
CA VAL A 87 7.33 10.32 9.82
C VAL A 87 7.78 8.95 10.34
N ASN A 88 6.87 8.11 10.81
CA ASN A 88 7.17 6.71 11.19
C ASN A 88 7.61 5.83 9.99
N ARG A 89 7.41 6.31 8.75
CA ARG A 89 7.85 5.65 7.51
C ARG A 89 9.07 6.32 6.88
N ALA A 90 9.62 7.36 7.52
CA ALA A 90 10.78 8.09 7.02
C ALA A 90 12.09 7.51 7.56
N ASN A 91 13.11 7.51 6.70
CA ASN A 91 14.49 7.31 7.12
C ASN A 91 15.09 8.66 7.52
N PHE A 92 15.82 8.69 8.63
CA PHE A 92 16.42 9.90 9.18
C PHE A 92 17.92 9.87 8.98
N HIS A 93 18.45 10.97 8.47
CA HIS A 93 19.88 11.15 8.25
C HIS A 93 20.31 12.46 8.91
N PHE A 94 21.47 12.47 9.56
CA PHE A 94 22.06 13.67 10.15
C PHE A 94 23.43 13.92 9.53
N ARG A 95 23.67 15.16 9.11
CA ARG A 95 24.85 15.65 8.34
C ARG A 95 24.96 15.14 6.91
N ASN A 96 24.89 13.83 6.66
CA ASN A 96 25.06 13.22 5.35
C ASN A 96 24.16 11.98 5.19
N LEU A 97 23.85 11.59 3.94
CA LEU A 97 22.95 10.47 3.61
C LEU A 97 23.49 9.08 3.99
N GLU A 98 24.76 9.00 4.39
CA GLU A 98 25.48 7.74 4.58
C GLU A 98 25.21 7.08 5.94
N THR A 99 24.79 7.85 6.95
CA THR A 99 24.59 7.34 8.31
C THR A 99 23.12 7.43 8.71
N PRO A 100 22.34 6.34 8.61
CA PRO A 100 20.97 6.32 9.11
C PRO A 100 20.97 6.45 10.63
N ILE A 101 20.09 7.30 11.17
CA ILE A 101 19.80 7.32 12.61
C ILE A 101 18.70 6.30 12.87
N GLU A 102 18.99 5.33 13.73
CA GLU A 102 18.00 4.41 14.24
C GLU A 102 17.09 5.15 15.23
N VAL A 103 15.93 5.60 14.76
CA VAL A 103 14.91 6.20 15.62
C VAL A 103 14.15 5.08 16.31
N GLN A 104 14.31 4.93 17.63
CA GLN A 104 13.48 4.01 18.41
C GLN A 104 12.02 4.47 18.35
N ARG A 105 11.26 3.76 17.51
CA ARG A 105 9.84 4.00 17.25
C ARG A 105 9.07 3.77 18.54
N ALA A 106 8.24 4.75 18.93
CA ALA A 106 7.39 4.59 20.09
C ALA A 106 6.55 3.29 19.94
N PRO A 107 6.54 2.40 20.94
CA PRO A 107 5.69 1.22 20.89
C PRO A 107 4.23 1.68 20.79
N SER A 108 3.53 1.14 19.80
CA SER A 108 2.10 1.39 19.60
C SER A 108 1.36 1.12 20.93
N PRO A 109 0.50 2.03 21.42
CA PRO A 109 -0.13 1.94 22.74
C PRO A 109 -1.22 0.85 22.84
N ARG A 110 -1.16 -0.21 22.01
CA ARG A 110 -2.16 -1.29 22.00
C ARG A 110 -1.73 -2.60 22.66
N ALA A 111 -0.49 -2.72 23.14
CA ALA A 111 -0.05 -3.91 23.88
C ALA A 111 -0.45 -3.86 25.36
N SER A 112 -1.76 -3.73 25.66
CA SER A 112 -2.30 -3.87 27.02
C SER A 112 -3.82 -4.03 26.99
N GLN A 113 -4.32 -5.17 26.52
CA GLN A 113 -5.65 -5.64 26.94
C GLN A 113 -5.58 -7.09 27.39
N ARG A 114 -5.45 -7.20 28.72
CA ARG A 114 -5.90 -8.24 29.66
C ARG A 114 -6.24 -9.62 29.10
N LEU A 115 -5.37 -10.56 29.46
CA LEU A 115 -5.74 -11.95 29.78
C LEU A 115 -6.80 -11.94 30.90
N VAL A 116 -7.95 -12.59 30.66
CA VAL A 116 -8.87 -13.05 31.70
C VAL A 116 -9.07 -14.55 31.47
N PRO A 117 -8.88 -15.41 32.48
CA PRO A 117 -9.08 -16.84 32.33
C PRO A 117 -10.54 -17.25 32.60
N ASP A 118 -10.94 -18.30 31.88
CA ASP A 118 -11.95 -19.30 32.25
C ASP A 118 -13.46 -18.91 32.17
N GLN A 119 -14.20 -19.50 31.22
CA GLN A 119 -15.00 -20.72 31.44
C GLN A 119 -15.87 -21.06 30.21
N GLY A 120 -15.94 -22.36 29.92
CA GLY A 120 -16.28 -22.88 28.61
C GLY A 120 -17.71 -22.71 28.10
N ARG A 121 -17.81 -22.73 26.77
CA ARG A 121 -18.89 -23.39 26.01
C ARG A 121 -18.46 -23.50 24.54
N VAL A 122 -18.56 -24.73 24.02
CA VAL A 122 -18.26 -25.09 22.63
C VAL A 122 -19.32 -24.48 21.72
N ALA A 123 -18.97 -23.42 20.99
CA ALA A 123 -19.68 -22.97 19.80
C ALA A 123 -18.66 -22.30 18.88
N ALA A 124 -18.60 -22.73 17.62
CA ALA A 124 -17.63 -22.27 16.63
C ALA A 124 -17.59 -20.73 16.54
N GLU A 125 -16.54 -20.14 17.12
CA GLU A 125 -16.26 -18.71 17.03
C GLU A 125 -16.00 -18.36 15.56
N ARG A 126 -16.93 -17.64 14.96
CA ARG A 126 -16.61 -16.86 13.75
C ARG A 126 -15.52 -15.87 14.17
N PRO A 127 -14.35 -15.83 13.51
CA PRO A 127 -13.35 -14.83 13.85
C PRO A 127 -13.98 -13.46 13.62
N ASN A 128 -13.97 -12.62 14.66
CA ASN A 128 -14.54 -11.28 14.69
C ASN A 128 -13.67 -10.29 13.89
N THR A 129 -13.25 -10.69 12.68
CA THR A 129 -12.47 -9.88 11.76
C THR A 129 -13.40 -9.20 10.76
N PRO A 130 -13.02 -8.01 10.24
CA PRO A 130 -13.86 -7.24 9.31
C PRO A 130 -14.37 -8.01 8.08
N PHE A 131 -13.65 -9.05 7.65
CA PHE A 131 -14.02 -9.91 6.52
C PHE A 131 -14.28 -11.37 6.93
N GLY A 132 -14.62 -11.61 8.20
CA GLY A 132 -14.86 -12.96 8.72
C GLY A 132 -16.06 -13.67 8.08
N HIS A 133 -16.99 -12.92 7.47
CA HIS A 133 -18.12 -13.46 6.71
C HIS A 133 -17.76 -13.90 5.29
N VAL A 134 -16.62 -13.46 4.75
CA VAL A 134 -16.19 -13.82 3.40
C VAL A 134 -15.52 -15.19 3.46
N PRO A 135 -15.99 -16.21 2.72
CA PRO A 135 -15.35 -17.51 2.72
C PRO A 135 -13.91 -17.42 2.21
N LYS A 136 -13.03 -18.27 2.73
CA LYS A 136 -11.68 -18.42 2.16
C LYS A 136 -11.77 -19.19 0.83
N PRO A 137 -10.87 -18.94 -0.13
CA PRO A 137 -10.78 -19.75 -1.33
C PRO A 137 -10.49 -21.22 -0.97
N ASP A 138 -11.02 -22.11 -1.78
CA ASP A 138 -10.72 -23.54 -1.67
C ASP A 138 -9.22 -23.81 -1.85
N THR A 139 -8.64 -24.71 -1.06
CA THR A 139 -7.20 -24.98 -1.07
C THR A 139 -6.74 -25.54 -2.42
N ALA A 140 -7.56 -26.39 -3.05
CA ALA A 140 -7.27 -26.93 -4.38
C ALA A 140 -7.29 -25.83 -5.46
N LEU A 141 -8.16 -24.82 -5.32
CA LEU A 141 -8.17 -23.65 -6.20
C LEU A 141 -6.90 -22.79 -6.00
N GLN A 142 -6.48 -22.55 -4.76
CA GLN A 142 -5.26 -21.81 -4.48
C GLN A 142 -4.01 -22.49 -5.05
N GLU A 143 -3.90 -23.81 -4.92
CA GLU A 143 -2.79 -24.57 -5.50
C GLU A 143 -2.76 -24.52 -7.03
N ARG A 144 -3.92 -24.62 -7.68
CA ARG A 144 -4.02 -24.48 -9.14
C ARG A 144 -3.63 -23.09 -9.60
N ALA A 145 -4.14 -22.05 -8.93
CA ALA A 145 -3.79 -20.67 -9.23
C ALA A 145 -2.29 -20.39 -9.04
N LYS A 146 -1.69 -20.92 -7.96
CA LYS A 146 -0.25 -20.82 -7.72
C LYS A 146 0.57 -21.46 -8.85
N LYS A 147 0.18 -22.68 -9.30
CA LYS A 147 0.83 -23.34 -10.44
C LYS A 147 0.67 -22.55 -11.75
N ALA A 148 -0.50 -21.95 -11.98
CA ALA A 148 -0.74 -21.11 -13.15
C ALA A 148 0.12 -19.84 -13.12
N MET A 149 0.19 -19.18 -11.96
CA MET A 149 1.05 -18.02 -11.71
C MET A 149 2.53 -18.35 -11.94
N GLU A 150 3.03 -19.47 -11.43
CA GLU A 150 4.41 -19.94 -11.66
C GLU A 150 4.70 -20.17 -13.15
N LYS A 151 3.72 -20.69 -13.91
CA LYS A 151 3.85 -20.89 -15.36
C LYS A 151 3.81 -19.59 -16.16
N LEU A 152 2.97 -18.64 -15.75
CA LEU A 152 2.81 -17.35 -16.42
C LEU A 152 4.02 -16.44 -16.15
N GLY A 153 4.55 -16.43 -14.94
CA GLY A 153 5.68 -15.58 -14.57
C GLY A 153 5.41 -14.11 -14.91
N ASN A 154 6.20 -13.54 -15.82
CA ASN A 154 6.04 -12.15 -16.28
C ASN A 154 4.82 -11.92 -17.17
N ASP A 155 4.22 -12.99 -17.70
CA ASP A 155 3.01 -12.93 -18.51
C ASP A 155 1.73 -12.97 -17.66
N LEU A 156 1.84 -12.89 -16.33
CA LEU A 156 0.68 -12.78 -15.46
C LEU A 156 -0.04 -11.45 -15.73
N PRO A 157 -1.35 -11.46 -16.05
CA PRO A 157 -2.11 -10.23 -16.25
C PRO A 157 -2.06 -9.33 -15.01
N SER A 158 -1.94 -8.02 -15.20
CA SER A 158 -1.96 -7.04 -14.11
C SER A 158 -3.25 -7.09 -13.29
N GLU A 159 -4.36 -7.50 -13.90
CA GLU A 159 -5.65 -7.68 -13.26
C GLU A 159 -5.65 -8.81 -12.22
N CYS A 160 -4.71 -9.74 -12.32
CA CYS A 160 -4.48 -10.84 -11.39
C CYS A 160 -3.51 -10.47 -10.25
N THR A 161 -3.15 -9.19 -10.13
CA THR A 161 -2.32 -8.64 -9.05
C THR A 161 -3.12 -7.71 -8.15
N ASP A 162 -2.78 -7.69 -6.86
CA ASP A 162 -3.33 -6.75 -5.91
C ASP A 162 -2.88 -5.33 -6.26
N PRO A 163 -3.80 -4.37 -6.48
CA PRO A 163 -3.46 -3.02 -6.94
C PRO A 163 -2.70 -2.17 -5.90
N ILE A 164 -2.55 -2.67 -4.67
CA ILE A 164 -1.91 -1.97 -3.55
C ILE A 164 -0.57 -2.61 -3.19
N SER A 165 -0.53 -3.94 -3.04
CA SER A 165 0.75 -4.62 -2.77
C SER A 165 1.57 -4.89 -4.03
N MET A 166 0.95 -4.84 -5.22
CA MET A 166 1.53 -5.26 -6.50
C MET A 166 1.96 -6.73 -6.52
N GLU A 167 1.45 -7.54 -5.58
CA GLU A 167 1.70 -8.97 -5.50
C GLU A 167 0.54 -9.74 -6.14
N PRO A 168 0.76 -10.96 -6.64
CA PRO A 168 -0.32 -11.81 -7.15
C PRO A 168 -1.45 -12.04 -6.15
N LEU A 169 -2.68 -12.17 -6.64
CA LEU A 169 -3.83 -12.49 -5.81
C LEU A 169 -3.73 -13.93 -5.26
N THR A 170 -3.89 -14.09 -3.95
CA THR A 170 -3.81 -15.39 -3.25
C THR A 170 -5.01 -15.67 -2.37
N ASP A 171 -5.59 -14.62 -1.77
CA ASP A 171 -6.86 -14.66 -1.04
C ASP A 171 -7.71 -13.43 -1.44
N PRO A 172 -8.22 -13.41 -2.68
CA PRO A 172 -8.92 -12.25 -3.22
C PRO A 172 -10.30 -12.05 -2.59
N ILE A 173 -10.59 -10.80 -2.22
CA ILE A 173 -11.92 -10.33 -1.84
C ILE A 173 -12.35 -9.22 -2.78
N GLU A 174 -13.64 -9.18 -3.10
CA GLU A 174 -14.25 -8.15 -3.92
C GLU A 174 -14.92 -7.11 -3.03
N ILE A 175 -14.60 -5.83 -3.22
CA ILE A 175 -15.28 -4.72 -2.57
C ILE A 175 -15.39 -3.56 -3.56
N ASN A 176 -16.56 -2.92 -3.66
CA ASN A 176 -16.84 -1.82 -4.59
C ASN A 176 -16.40 -2.11 -6.04
N ASN A 177 -16.71 -3.31 -6.53
CA ASN A 177 -16.35 -3.78 -7.88
C ASN A 177 -14.83 -3.84 -8.14
N ARG A 178 -14.00 -3.90 -7.09
CA ARG A 178 -12.55 -4.08 -7.16
C ARG A 178 -12.12 -5.29 -6.37
N VAL A 179 -10.95 -5.82 -6.67
CA VAL A 179 -10.41 -7.02 -6.01
C VAL A 179 -9.08 -6.70 -5.33
N TYR A 180 -8.94 -7.17 -4.09
CA TYR A 180 -7.74 -7.02 -3.25
C TYR A 180 -7.42 -8.34 -2.57
N ASN A 181 -6.16 -8.56 -2.17
CA ASN A 181 -5.87 -9.59 -1.20
C ASN A 181 -6.49 -9.22 0.16
N ARG A 182 -7.15 -10.18 0.81
CA ARG A 182 -7.78 -10.01 2.11
C ARG A 182 -6.83 -9.42 3.14
N GLY A 183 -5.58 -9.90 3.18
CA GLY A 183 -4.54 -9.38 4.06
C GLY A 183 -4.23 -7.90 3.82
N THR A 184 -4.14 -7.49 2.56
CA THR A 184 -3.91 -6.09 2.17
C THR A 184 -5.06 -5.19 2.62
N ALA A 185 -6.30 -5.60 2.34
CA ALA A 185 -7.50 -4.87 2.73
C ALA A 185 -7.64 -4.76 4.27
N LEU A 186 -7.34 -5.84 5.01
CA LEU A 186 -7.34 -5.84 6.48
C LEU A 186 -6.33 -4.85 7.03
N ASN A 187 -5.10 -4.89 6.52
CA ASN A 187 -4.03 -3.99 6.94
C ASN A 187 -4.40 -2.52 6.73
N LEU A 188 -5.09 -2.18 5.64
CA LEU A 188 -5.54 -0.82 5.37
C LEU A 188 -6.66 -0.40 6.32
N LEU A 189 -7.57 -1.32 6.63
CA LEU A 189 -8.69 -1.06 7.53
C LEU A 189 -8.21 -0.83 8.96
N GLU A 190 -7.28 -1.68 9.44
CA GLU A 190 -6.66 -1.52 10.76
C GLU A 190 -5.91 -0.19 10.90
N ARG A 191 -5.37 0.34 9.80
CA ARG A 191 -4.70 1.65 9.74
C ARG A 191 -5.68 2.83 9.66
N GLY A 192 -6.99 2.59 9.58
CA GLY A 192 -8.00 3.63 9.32
C GLY A 192 -7.85 4.27 7.93
N GLN A 193 -7.17 3.59 7.02
CA GLN A 193 -6.81 4.05 5.68
C GLN A 193 -7.67 3.40 4.60
N PHE A 194 -8.66 2.56 4.96
CA PHE A 194 -9.48 1.85 3.98
C PHE A 194 -10.58 2.73 3.40
N LYS A 195 -10.12 3.69 2.61
CA LYS A 195 -10.89 4.31 1.54
C LYS A 195 -10.50 3.61 0.25
N ASP A 196 -11.44 3.43 -0.66
CA ASP A 196 -11.14 2.93 -1.99
C ASP A 196 -10.04 3.81 -2.62
N PRO A 197 -8.90 3.25 -3.04
CA PRO A 197 -7.79 4.04 -3.54
C PRO A 197 -8.11 4.80 -4.84
N PHE A 198 -9.18 4.42 -5.53
CA PHE A 198 -9.62 5.00 -6.79
C PHE A 198 -10.82 5.94 -6.61
N THR A 199 -11.85 5.54 -5.83
CA THR A 199 -13.07 6.36 -5.64
C THR A 199 -13.00 7.26 -4.40
N ARG A 200 -12.08 6.98 -3.46
CA ARG A 200 -11.94 7.64 -2.15
C ARG A 200 -13.16 7.48 -1.24
N GLU A 201 -14.10 6.63 -1.62
CA GLU A 201 -15.27 6.29 -0.81
C GLU A 201 -14.86 5.45 0.39
N LEU A 202 -15.60 5.60 1.49
CA LEU A 202 -15.47 4.72 2.64
C LEU A 202 -15.90 3.32 2.24
N ILE A 203 -15.03 2.35 2.49
CA ILE A 203 -15.35 0.96 2.24
C ILE A 203 -16.06 0.38 3.47
N ASP A 204 -17.27 -0.16 3.27
CA ASP A 204 -17.94 -0.98 4.27
C ASP A 204 -17.47 -2.44 4.13
N PRO A 205 -16.77 -3.01 5.13
CA PRO A 205 -16.30 -4.39 5.06
C PRO A 205 -17.42 -5.41 4.87
N LYS A 206 -18.65 -5.08 5.31
CA LYS A 206 -19.80 -5.97 5.21
C LYS A 206 -20.25 -6.20 3.77
N THR A 207 -19.93 -5.30 2.85
CA THR A 207 -20.26 -5.45 1.43
C THR A 207 -19.27 -6.36 0.71
N ALA A 208 -18.17 -6.76 1.37
CA ALA A 208 -17.17 -7.61 0.78
C ALA A 208 -17.74 -8.97 0.38
N LYS A 209 -17.35 -9.41 -0.81
CA LYS A 209 -17.69 -10.73 -1.38
C LYS A 209 -16.41 -11.52 -1.65
N SER A 210 -16.58 -12.82 -1.91
CA SER A 210 -15.47 -13.63 -2.36
C SER A 210 -15.01 -13.20 -3.76
N GLY A 211 -13.71 -12.96 -3.92
CA GLY A 211 -13.06 -12.71 -5.20
C GLY A 211 -12.42 -13.96 -5.80
N SER A 212 -12.76 -15.17 -5.33
CA SER A 212 -12.08 -16.42 -5.73
C SER A 212 -12.12 -16.70 -7.23
N TYR A 213 -13.07 -16.13 -7.98
CA TYR A 213 -13.09 -16.20 -9.45
C TYR A 213 -11.82 -15.63 -10.10
N MET A 214 -11.11 -14.68 -9.44
CA MET A 214 -9.83 -14.19 -9.95
C MET A 214 -8.72 -15.23 -9.88
N LEU A 215 -8.81 -16.21 -8.97
CA LEU A 215 -7.89 -17.34 -8.93
C LEU A 215 -8.17 -18.31 -10.08
N GLU A 216 -9.44 -18.53 -10.42
CA GLU A 216 -9.83 -19.28 -11.62
C GLU A 216 -9.35 -18.58 -12.89
N ALA A 217 -9.40 -17.25 -12.91
CA ALA A 217 -8.96 -16.44 -14.05
C ALA A 217 -7.47 -16.60 -14.36
N MET A 218 -6.61 -16.86 -13.36
CA MET A 218 -5.19 -17.15 -13.59
C MET A 218 -4.99 -18.45 -14.38
N GLU A 219 -5.71 -19.51 -14.03
CA GLU A 219 -5.67 -20.80 -14.75
C GLU A 219 -6.19 -20.62 -16.18
N GLN A 220 -7.30 -19.90 -16.31
CA GLN A 220 -8.00 -19.70 -17.57
C GLN A 220 -7.33 -18.71 -18.52
N HIS A 221 -6.46 -17.84 -18.02
CA HIS A 221 -5.62 -17.02 -18.88
C HIS A 221 -4.65 -17.86 -19.74
N LEU A 222 -4.17 -19.00 -19.23
CA LEU A 222 -3.37 -19.93 -20.02
C LEU A 222 -4.18 -20.53 -21.18
N GLU A 223 -5.48 -20.78 -20.98
CA GLU A 223 -6.39 -21.27 -22.03
C GLU A 223 -6.60 -20.21 -23.10
N ALA A 224 -6.84 -18.95 -22.69
CA ALA A 224 -6.96 -17.81 -23.61
C ALA A 224 -5.70 -17.65 -24.47
N LYS A 225 -4.50 -17.73 -23.87
CA LYS A 225 -3.23 -17.69 -24.61
C LYS A 225 -3.05 -18.87 -25.58
N ALA A 226 -3.69 -20.01 -25.30
CA ALA A 226 -3.72 -21.16 -26.20
C ALA A 226 -4.83 -21.09 -27.26
N GLY A 227 -5.54 -19.95 -27.37
CA GLY A 227 -6.65 -19.77 -28.31
C GLY A 227 -7.93 -20.51 -27.93
N LYS A 228 -8.03 -21.00 -26.68
CA LYS A 228 -9.24 -21.66 -26.18
C LYS A 228 -10.08 -20.65 -25.42
N GLU A 229 -11.38 -20.66 -25.68
CA GLU A 229 -12.33 -19.78 -25.01
C GLU A 229 -12.49 -20.18 -23.53
N PRO A 230 -12.11 -19.32 -22.57
CA PRO A 230 -12.14 -19.72 -21.16
C PRO A 230 -13.57 -19.76 -20.60
N ALA A 231 -13.86 -20.68 -19.70
CA ALA A 231 -15.21 -20.84 -19.13
C ALA A 231 -15.73 -19.59 -18.38
N LEU A 232 -14.83 -18.83 -17.77
CA LEU A 232 -15.10 -17.64 -16.96
C LEU A 232 -15.45 -16.44 -17.84
N TYR A 233 -14.90 -16.38 -19.06
CA TYR A 233 -15.31 -15.43 -20.09
C TYR A 233 -16.82 -15.53 -20.37
N VAL A 234 -17.33 -16.76 -20.57
CA VAL A 234 -18.75 -17.01 -20.84
C VAL A 234 -19.62 -16.65 -19.63
N ARG A 235 -19.21 -17.04 -18.42
CA ARG A 235 -19.99 -16.83 -17.19
C ARG A 235 -20.04 -15.36 -16.73
N HIS A 236 -19.01 -14.57 -17.03
CA HIS A 236 -18.84 -13.22 -16.50
C HIS A 236 -18.76 -12.12 -17.58
N LYS A 237 -19.24 -12.40 -18.80
CA LYS A 237 -19.18 -11.45 -19.92
C LYS A 237 -19.72 -10.04 -19.63
N GLN A 238 -20.71 -9.92 -18.72
CA GLN A 238 -21.32 -8.66 -18.32
C GLN A 238 -20.93 -8.23 -16.89
N THR A 239 -19.74 -8.62 -16.42
CA THR A 239 -19.28 -8.25 -15.08
C THR A 239 -19.06 -6.74 -14.96
N ASN A 240 -19.44 -6.18 -13.82
CA ASN A 240 -19.11 -4.81 -13.44
C ASN A 240 -17.84 -4.72 -12.59
N VAL A 241 -17.23 -5.86 -12.25
CA VAL A 241 -15.97 -5.92 -11.50
C VAL A 241 -14.83 -5.50 -12.41
N HIS A 242 -14.18 -4.38 -12.10
CA HIS A 242 -13.18 -3.74 -12.94
C HIS A 242 -12.05 -4.69 -13.40
N PRO A 243 -11.26 -5.31 -12.51
CA PRO A 243 -10.17 -6.18 -12.97
C PRO A 243 -10.66 -7.36 -13.81
N LEU A 244 -11.85 -7.90 -13.53
CA LEU A 244 -12.37 -9.01 -14.31
C LEU A 244 -12.88 -8.56 -15.68
N LYS A 245 -13.50 -7.38 -15.76
CA LYS A 245 -13.95 -6.79 -17.00
C LYS A 245 -12.77 -6.52 -17.93
N ASP A 246 -11.73 -5.86 -17.42
CA ASP A 246 -10.52 -5.53 -18.18
C ASP A 246 -9.82 -6.82 -18.68
N LEU A 247 -9.78 -7.86 -17.84
CA LEU A 247 -9.22 -9.16 -18.21
C LEU A 247 -10.03 -9.86 -19.32
N ILE A 248 -11.35 -9.77 -19.27
CA ILE A 248 -12.25 -10.32 -20.30
C ILE A 248 -12.05 -9.62 -21.63
N GLU A 249 -11.96 -8.27 -21.64
CA GLU A 249 -11.66 -7.49 -22.85
C GLU A 249 -10.29 -7.88 -23.43
N ASN A 250 -9.29 -8.10 -22.57
CA ASN A 250 -7.98 -8.60 -23.00
C ASN A 250 -8.07 -10.01 -23.63
N TRP A 251 -8.88 -10.90 -23.08
CA TRP A 251 -9.09 -12.23 -23.66
C TRP A 251 -9.84 -12.19 -24.99
N GLU A 252 -10.85 -11.31 -25.15
CA GLU A 252 -11.52 -11.11 -26.43
C GLU A 252 -10.51 -10.69 -27.51
N ASN A 253 -9.60 -9.78 -27.19
CA ASN A 253 -8.55 -9.36 -28.10
C ASN A 253 -7.60 -10.51 -28.47
N LEU A 254 -7.20 -11.34 -27.50
CA LEU A 254 -6.35 -12.52 -27.73
C LEU A 254 -7.04 -13.56 -28.61
N LEU A 255 -8.31 -13.87 -28.34
CA LEU A 255 -9.08 -14.88 -29.09
C LEU A 255 -9.37 -14.42 -30.53
N ASN A 256 -9.57 -13.12 -30.75
CA ASN A 256 -9.79 -12.55 -32.08
C ASN A 256 -8.50 -12.45 -32.92
N THR A 257 -7.33 -12.34 -32.27
CA THR A 257 -6.03 -12.22 -32.95
C THR A 257 -5.28 -13.55 -33.08
N ALA A 258 -5.71 -14.60 -32.36
CA ALA A 258 -5.13 -15.93 -32.48
C ALA A 258 -5.35 -16.52 -33.89
N PRO A 259 -4.31 -17.12 -34.51
CA PRO A 259 -4.47 -17.79 -35.79
C PRO A 259 -5.45 -18.94 -35.65
N LYS A 260 -6.54 -18.92 -36.43
CA LYS A 260 -7.52 -20.01 -36.43
C LYS A 260 -6.83 -21.29 -36.86
N PRO A 261 -6.99 -22.41 -36.12
CA PRO A 261 -6.47 -23.69 -36.59
C PRO A 261 -7.14 -24.03 -37.92
N HIS A 262 -6.31 -24.21 -38.96
CA HIS A 262 -6.72 -24.72 -40.27
C HIS A 262 -7.00 -26.22 -40.23
#